data_AF-X0S5Z4-F1
#
_entry.id   AF-X0S5Z4-F1
#
_cell.length_a   1.000
_cell.length_b   1.000
_cell.length_c   1.000
_cell.angle_alpha   90.00
_cell.angle_beta   90.00
_cell.angle_gamma   90.00
#
_symmetry.space_group_name_H-M   'P 1'
#
loop_
_entity.id
_entity.type
_entity.pdbx_description
1 polymer ?
#
loop_
_entity_poly.entity_id
_entity_poly.type
_entity_poly.pdbx_seq_one_letter_code
_entity_poly.pdbx_strand_id
1 'polypeptide(L)'
;MSSGADLSSRVLLQDGDISKGQDELIFDPFNPRNHEISKTQVEHILKTYGVPDKVHNFNLYKRAFIHKSYVKRPHLENKANNVTIVDKPSNCMPLRTKSNERLEFLGDGILECITKYYLYRRFPKGNEGFMTEKKIALVKNESIGRMVYE
;
A
#
# COMPACT_ATOMS: atom_id res chain seq x y z
N MET A 1 19.60 -16.93 -29.38
CA MET A 1 18.14 -17.16 -29.18
C MET A 1 17.88 -17.15 -27.68
N SER A 2 16.75 -16.54 -27.31
CA SER A 2 16.45 -15.85 -26.05
C SER A 2 16.60 -16.66 -24.74
N SER A 3 17.28 -16.06 -23.76
CA SER A 3 17.17 -16.34 -22.33
C SER A 3 15.87 -15.74 -21.79
N GLY A 4 14.87 -16.59 -21.52
CA GLY A 4 13.52 -16.19 -21.10
C GLY A 4 13.07 -16.73 -19.73
N ALA A 5 13.96 -17.38 -18.98
CA ALA A 5 13.81 -17.62 -17.55
C ALA A 5 14.80 -16.66 -16.86
N ASP A 6 14.47 -15.83 -15.88
CA ASP A 6 13.72 -16.19 -14.69
C ASP A 6 13.44 -14.92 -13.84
N LEU A 7 12.67 -13.97 -14.37
CA LEU A 7 12.26 -12.77 -13.62
C LEU A 7 11.02 -13.04 -12.76
N SER A 8 10.15 -13.96 -13.22
CA SER A 8 8.88 -14.30 -12.57
C SER A 8 9.06 -15.13 -11.30
N SER A 9 10.01 -16.06 -11.25
CA SER A 9 10.24 -16.86 -10.03
C SER A 9 10.79 -16.00 -8.89
N ARG A 10 11.66 -15.03 -9.20
CA ARG A 10 12.28 -14.14 -8.22
C ARG A 10 11.27 -13.23 -7.52
N VAL A 11 10.21 -12.82 -8.22
CA VAL A 11 9.12 -12.01 -7.64
C VAL A 11 8.26 -12.85 -6.69
N LEU A 12 8.00 -14.11 -7.03
CA LEU A 12 7.25 -15.03 -6.17
C LEU A 12 8.03 -15.39 -4.89
N LEU A 13 9.35 -15.55 -4.99
CA LEU A 13 10.22 -15.92 -3.86
C LEU A 13 10.37 -14.83 -2.78
N GLN A 14 9.90 -13.61 -3.02
CA GLN A 14 9.93 -12.49 -2.07
C GLN A 14 8.61 -12.25 -1.34
N ASP A 15 7.54 -12.97 -1.68
CA ASP A 15 6.27 -12.87 -0.95
C ASP A 15 6.34 -13.72 0.33
N GLY A 16 6.31 -13.06 1.49
CA GLY A 16 6.35 -13.69 2.81
C GLY A 16 5.15 -14.59 3.14
N ASP A 17 4.16 -14.63 2.24
CA ASP A 17 2.94 -15.41 2.33
C ASP A 17 3.02 -16.76 1.57
N ILE A 18 4.18 -17.07 0.96
CA ILE A 18 4.40 -18.33 0.23
C ILE A 18 5.23 -19.30 1.08
N SER A 19 4.62 -20.42 1.47
CA SER A 19 5.28 -21.52 2.17
C SER A 19 5.66 -22.63 1.19
N LYS A 20 6.88 -23.16 1.32
CA LYS A 20 7.32 -24.36 0.57
C LYS A 20 6.96 -25.61 1.37
N GLY A 21 5.90 -26.31 0.96
CA GLY A 21 5.76 -27.74 1.23
C GLY A 21 6.68 -28.52 0.29
N GLN A 22 7.03 -29.77 0.63
CA GLN A 22 8.11 -30.54 -0.01
C GLN A 22 8.11 -30.61 -1.55
N ASP A 23 7.01 -30.30 -2.26
CA ASP A 23 6.99 -30.03 -3.71
C ASP A 23 5.85 -29.06 -4.16
N GLU A 24 5.20 -28.34 -3.23
CA GLU A 24 4.06 -27.45 -3.53
C GLU A 24 4.25 -26.04 -2.95
N LEU A 25 3.92 -25.02 -3.75
CA LEU A 25 3.89 -23.62 -3.32
C LEU A 25 2.49 -23.28 -2.78
N ILE A 26 2.37 -23.11 -1.46
CA ILE A 26 1.10 -22.73 -0.83
C ILE A 26 1.15 -21.23 -0.54
N PHE A 27 0.15 -20.50 -1.03
CA PHE A 27 -0.03 -19.08 -0.73
C PHE A 27 -1.19 -18.90 0.25
N ASP A 28 -0.88 -18.39 1.45
CA ASP A 28 -1.86 -18.04 2.48
C ASP A 28 -1.87 -16.52 2.72
N PRO A 29 -2.81 -15.77 2.11
CA PRO A 29 -2.94 -14.33 2.32
C PRO A 29 -3.73 -13.97 3.59
N PHE A 30 -4.29 -14.94 4.32
CA PHE A 30 -5.26 -14.67 5.37
C PHE A 30 -4.59 -14.39 6.72
N ASN A 31 -4.95 -13.25 7.30
CA ASN A 31 -4.55 -12.89 8.65
C ASN A 31 -5.80 -12.55 9.47
N PRO A 32 -6.11 -13.29 10.55
CA PRO A 32 -7.31 -13.08 11.35
C PRO A 32 -7.28 -11.76 12.16
N ARG A 33 -6.11 -11.11 12.26
CA ARG A 33 -5.98 -9.77 12.88
C ARG A 33 -6.37 -8.65 11.93
N ASN A 34 -6.54 -8.93 10.63
CA ASN A 34 -6.96 -7.91 9.68
C ASN A 34 -8.45 -7.64 9.85
N HIS A 35 -8.80 -6.38 10.10
CA HIS A 35 -10.18 -5.92 10.22
C HIS A 35 -10.44 -4.74 9.28
N GLU A 36 -11.67 -4.63 8.76
CA GLU A 36 -12.06 -3.49 7.94
C GLU A 36 -12.10 -2.23 8.81
N ILE A 37 -11.54 -1.13 8.30
CA ILE A 37 -11.76 0.17 8.92
C ILE A 37 -13.25 0.52 8.88
N SER A 38 -13.76 1.04 9.98
CA SER A 38 -15.13 1.53 10.13
C SER A 38 -15.23 3.02 9.83
N LYS A 39 -16.45 3.49 9.52
CA LYS A 39 -16.70 4.90 9.24
C LYS A 39 -16.34 5.77 10.44
N THR A 40 -16.73 5.33 11.64
CA THR A 40 -16.44 6.02 12.90
C THR A 40 -14.94 6.12 13.17
N GLN A 41 -14.15 5.08 12.86
CA GLN A 41 -12.68 5.16 12.94
C GLN A 41 -12.11 6.22 12.00
N VAL A 42 -12.62 6.30 10.76
CA VAL A 42 -12.19 7.34 9.81
C VAL A 42 -12.56 8.73 10.32
N GLU A 43 -13.81 8.94 10.72
CA GLU A 43 -14.30 10.22 11.26
C GLU A 43 -13.46 10.66 12.47
N HIS A 44 -13.12 9.72 13.35
CA HIS A 44 -12.24 9.97 14.50
C HIS A 44 -10.82 10.39 14.06
N ILE A 45 -10.19 9.66 13.14
CA ILE A 45 -8.86 10.02 12.61
C ILE A 45 -8.88 11.43 12.02
N LEU A 46 -9.86 11.74 11.16
CA LEU A 46 -9.97 13.05 10.52
C LEU A 46 -10.10 14.17 11.56
N LYS A 47 -10.94 13.95 12.58
CA LYS A 47 -11.14 14.90 13.69
C LYS A 47 -9.86 15.10 14.49
N THR A 48 -9.14 14.03 14.83
CA THR A 48 -7.88 14.09 15.59
C THR A 48 -6.84 14.99 14.92
N TYR A 49 -6.74 14.93 13.59
CA TYR A 49 -5.79 15.75 12.82
C TYR A 49 -6.37 17.07 12.31
N GLY A 50 -7.53 17.51 12.82
CA GLY A 50 -8.13 18.81 12.48
C GLY A 50 -8.65 18.91 11.04
N VAL A 51 -8.92 17.79 10.38
CA VAL A 51 -9.48 17.71 9.03
C VAL A 51 -11.01 17.61 9.13
N PRO A 52 -11.79 18.16 8.17
CA PRO A 52 -13.24 17.96 8.15
C PRO A 52 -13.60 16.48 8.29
N ASP A 53 -14.39 16.16 9.32
CA ASP A 53 -14.71 14.79 9.73
C ASP A 53 -15.83 14.16 8.90
N LYS A 54 -16.50 14.94 8.03
CA LYS A 54 -17.54 14.43 7.13
C LYS A 54 -16.96 13.52 6.04
N VAL A 55 -17.19 12.21 6.19
CA VAL A 55 -16.84 11.21 5.18
C VAL A 55 -17.84 11.22 4.02
N HIS A 56 -17.40 11.64 2.84
CA HIS A 56 -18.23 11.65 1.63
C HIS A 56 -18.21 10.32 0.86
N ASN A 57 -17.03 9.77 0.58
CA ASN A 57 -16.87 8.52 -0.15
C ASN A 57 -16.08 7.51 0.69
N PHE A 58 -16.78 6.84 1.59
CA PHE A 58 -16.17 5.89 2.53
C PHE A 58 -15.45 4.73 1.83
N ASN A 59 -15.83 4.36 0.61
CA ASN A 59 -15.17 3.30 -0.14
C ASN A 59 -13.72 3.64 -0.51
N LEU A 60 -13.39 4.93 -0.69
CA LEU A 60 -12.00 5.35 -0.90
C LEU A 60 -11.17 5.12 0.36
N TYR A 61 -11.71 5.45 1.53
CA TYR A 61 -11.06 5.18 2.81
C TYR A 61 -10.88 3.69 3.02
N LYS A 62 -11.93 2.87 2.85
CA LYS A 62 -11.81 1.41 2.93
C LYS A 62 -10.68 0.88 2.04
N ARG A 63 -10.62 1.35 0.80
CA ARG A 63 -9.61 0.93 -0.18
C ARG A 63 -8.20 1.38 0.21
N ALA A 64 -8.04 2.55 0.82
CA ALA A 64 -6.74 3.04 1.28
C ALA A 64 -6.08 2.08 2.32
N PHE A 65 -6.89 1.33 3.07
CA PHE A 65 -6.43 0.33 4.05
C PHE A 65 -6.28 -1.10 3.48
N ILE A 66 -6.32 -1.27 2.15
CA ILE A 66 -6.12 -2.58 1.50
C ILE A 66 -4.71 -2.64 0.89
N HIS A 67 -3.82 -3.36 1.57
CA HIS A 67 -2.48 -3.67 1.05
C HIS A 67 -2.54 -4.72 -0.08
N LYS A 68 -1.56 -4.68 -0.99
CA LYS A 68 -1.47 -5.61 -2.13
C LYS A 68 -1.44 -7.10 -1.76
N SER A 69 -0.91 -7.44 -0.57
CA SER A 69 -0.91 -8.84 -0.08
C SER A 69 -2.32 -9.38 0.18
N TYR A 70 -3.30 -8.51 0.45
CA TYR A 70 -4.69 -8.90 0.72
C TYR A 70 -5.60 -8.78 -0.51
N VAL A 71 -5.00 -8.85 -1.71
CA VAL A 71 -5.69 -8.81 -3.01
C VAL A 71 -5.69 -10.20 -3.64
N LYS A 72 -6.77 -10.54 -4.35
CA LYS A 72 -6.88 -11.77 -5.12
C LYS A 72 -5.79 -11.83 -6.19
N ARG A 73 -5.00 -12.91 -6.21
CA ARG A 73 -4.02 -13.18 -7.26
C ARG A 73 -4.70 -13.58 -8.58
N PRO A 74 -4.13 -13.23 -9.75
CA PRO A 74 -4.62 -13.70 -11.04
C PRO A 74 -4.56 -15.23 -11.15
N HIS A 75 -5.68 -15.87 -11.51
CA HIS A 75 -5.78 -17.33 -11.58
C HIS A 75 -4.80 -17.97 -12.58
N LEU A 76 -4.53 -17.27 -13.69
CA LEU A 76 -3.61 -17.73 -14.74
C LEU A 76 -2.16 -17.82 -14.23
N GLU A 77 -1.72 -16.87 -13.40
CA GLU A 77 -0.38 -16.88 -12.81
C GLU A 77 -0.24 -17.96 -11.75
N ASN A 78 -1.28 -18.20 -10.94
CA ASN A 78 -1.26 -19.26 -9.93
C ASN A 78 -1.13 -20.64 -10.59
N LYS A 79 -1.88 -20.87 -11.69
CA LYS A 79 -1.81 -22.11 -12.45
C LYS A 79 -0.46 -22.32 -13.12
N ALA A 80 0.14 -21.26 -13.66
CA ALA A 80 1.47 -21.33 -14.29
C ALA A 80 2.59 -21.65 -13.29
N ASN A 81 2.42 -21.28 -12.02
CA ASN A 81 3.42 -21.43 -10.98
C ASN A 81 3.11 -22.56 -9.97
N ASN A 82 2.11 -23.41 -10.24
CA ASN A 82 1.64 -24.46 -9.33
C ASN A 82 1.37 -23.94 -7.90
N VAL A 83 0.79 -22.74 -7.79
CA VAL A 83 0.46 -22.11 -6.50
C VAL A 83 -0.96 -22.50 -6.10
N THR A 84 -1.09 -23.17 -4.96
CA THR A 84 -2.38 -23.46 -4.34
C THR A 84 -2.75 -22.33 -3.36
N ILE A 85 -3.93 -21.74 -3.54
CA ILE A 85 -4.46 -20.73 -2.61
C ILE A 85 -5.32 -21.46 -1.58
N VAL A 86 -5.07 -21.20 -0.29
CA VAL A 86 -5.89 -21.77 0.79
C VAL A 86 -7.32 -21.22 0.76
N ASP A 87 -8.29 -22.03 1.20
CA ASP A 87 -9.65 -21.55 1.38
C ASP A 87 -9.76 -20.52 2.51
N LYS A 88 -10.64 -19.54 2.35
CA LYS A 88 -10.82 -18.45 3.31
C LYS A 88 -11.28 -19.00 4.67
N PRO A 89 -10.51 -18.82 5.76
CA PRO A 89 -10.96 -19.17 7.11
C PRO A 89 -12.21 -18.37 7.54
N SER A 90 -13.03 -18.93 8.43
CA SER A 90 -14.26 -18.27 8.91
C SER A 90 -14.01 -16.97 9.68
N ASN A 91 -12.89 -16.90 10.41
CA ASN A 91 -12.44 -15.74 11.19
C ASN A 91 -11.64 -14.69 10.37
N CYS A 92 -11.52 -14.88 9.05
CA CYS A 92 -10.76 -13.98 8.18
C CYS A 92 -11.67 -13.22 7.22
N MET A 93 -11.27 -11.99 6.90
CA MET A 93 -11.94 -11.16 5.91
C MET A 93 -11.77 -11.73 4.50
N PRO A 94 -12.70 -11.44 3.57
CA PRO A 94 -12.52 -11.81 2.17
C PRO A 94 -11.43 -10.95 1.50
N LEU A 95 -10.67 -11.57 0.59
CA LEU A 95 -9.70 -10.86 -0.26
C LEU A 95 -10.40 -9.83 -1.16
N ARG A 96 -9.67 -8.76 -1.47
CA ARG A 96 -10.15 -7.69 -2.34
C ARG A 96 -9.66 -7.86 -3.78
N THR A 97 -10.27 -7.11 -4.69
CA THR A 97 -9.87 -7.09 -6.11
C THR A 97 -8.94 -5.92 -6.44
N LYS A 98 -8.77 -4.96 -5.52
CA LYS A 98 -7.98 -3.75 -5.73
C LYS A 98 -7.22 -3.37 -4.47
N SER A 99 -5.94 -3.08 -4.62
CA SER A 99 -5.07 -2.49 -3.60
C SER A 99 -5.26 -0.97 -3.50
N ASN A 100 -4.61 -0.38 -2.49
CA ASN A 100 -4.44 1.05 -2.29
C ASN A 100 -3.43 1.70 -3.24
N GLU A 101 -2.61 0.95 -3.99
CA GLU A 101 -1.47 1.48 -4.77
C GLU A 101 -1.83 2.63 -5.73
N ARG A 102 -3.02 2.59 -6.36
CA ARG A 102 -3.48 3.70 -7.22
C ARG A 102 -3.86 4.96 -6.44
N LEU A 103 -4.36 4.80 -5.21
CA LEU A 103 -4.64 5.93 -4.31
C LEU A 103 -3.34 6.49 -3.74
N GLU A 104 -2.39 5.62 -3.39
CA GLU A 104 -1.04 5.98 -2.97
C GLU A 104 -0.33 6.80 -4.06
N PHE A 105 -0.29 6.30 -5.31
CA PHE A 105 0.28 7.03 -6.45
C PHE A 105 -0.29 8.45 -6.62
N LEU A 106 -1.62 8.59 -6.47
CA LEU A 106 -2.28 9.91 -6.54
C LEU A 106 -1.92 10.77 -5.32
N GLY A 107 -1.93 10.18 -4.13
CA GLY A 107 -1.60 10.84 -2.86
C GLY A 107 -0.17 11.39 -2.86
N ASP A 108 0.79 10.63 -3.36
CA ASP A 108 2.19 11.04 -3.48
C ASP A 108 2.35 12.27 -4.37
N GLY A 109 1.66 12.30 -5.52
CA GLY A 109 1.67 13.46 -6.41
C GLY A 109 1.07 14.72 -5.75
N ILE A 110 0.00 14.56 -4.98
CA ILE A 110 -0.62 15.66 -4.22
C ILE A 110 0.34 16.15 -3.12
N LEU A 111 0.91 15.24 -2.34
CA LEU A 111 1.86 15.56 -1.27
C LEU A 111 3.09 16.28 -1.85
N GLU A 112 3.64 15.78 -2.95
CA GLU A 112 4.78 16.41 -3.61
C GLU A 112 4.45 17.83 -4.08
N CYS A 113 3.26 18.04 -4.66
CA CYS A 113 2.81 19.36 -5.09
C CYS A 113 2.71 20.35 -3.91
N ILE A 114 2.06 19.94 -2.82
CA ILE A 114 1.90 20.76 -1.62
C ILE A 114 3.25 21.08 -0.99
N THR A 115 4.14 20.09 -0.86
CA THR A 115 5.49 20.30 -0.32
C THR A 115 6.31 21.26 -1.18
N LYS A 116 6.30 21.08 -2.52
CA LYS A 116 6.98 21.99 -3.44
C LYS A 116 6.45 23.42 -3.31
N TYR A 117 5.13 23.59 -3.29
CA TYR A 117 4.50 24.90 -3.13
C TYR A 117 4.87 25.57 -1.81
N TYR A 118 4.86 24.81 -0.71
CA TYR A 118 5.27 25.31 0.60
C TYR A 118 6.74 25.75 0.60
N LEU A 119 7.66 24.93 0.10
CA LEU A 119 9.09 25.24 0.04
C LEU A 119 9.39 26.47 -0.82
N TYR A 120 8.76 26.57 -1.99
CA TYR A 120 8.87 27.73 -2.88
C TYR A 120 8.53 29.03 -2.16
N ARG A 121 7.42 29.04 -1.41
CA ARG A 121 6.99 30.21 -0.63
C ARG A 121 7.86 30.46 0.61
N ARG A 122 8.30 29.41 1.28
CA ARG A 122 9.07 29.50 2.54
C ARG A 122 10.49 29.98 2.31
N PHE A 123 11.07 29.66 1.16
CA PHE A 123 12.46 29.94 0.80
C PHE A 123 12.56 30.64 -0.57
N PRO A 124 12.11 31.90 -0.71
CA PRO A 124 12.04 32.61 -2.00
C PRO A 124 13.41 32.86 -2.66
N LYS A 125 14.51 32.74 -1.91
CA LYS A 125 15.90 32.86 -2.40
C LYS A 125 16.59 31.50 -2.58
N GLY A 126 15.90 30.40 -2.27
CA GLY A 126 16.43 29.04 -2.42
C GLY A 126 16.54 28.69 -3.90
N ASN A 127 17.63 28.03 -4.28
CA ASN A 127 17.75 27.45 -5.61
C ASN A 127 17.07 26.07 -5.68
N GLU A 128 16.94 25.52 -6.89
CA GLU A 128 16.29 24.23 -7.14
C GLU A 128 16.90 23.10 -6.30
N GLY A 129 18.23 22.96 -6.30
CA GLY A 129 18.92 21.88 -5.57
C GLY A 129 18.65 21.90 -4.07
N PHE A 130 18.68 23.09 -3.44
CA PHE A 130 18.33 23.26 -2.03
C PHE A 130 16.88 22.85 -1.74
N MET A 131 15.94 23.27 -2.57
CA MET A 131 14.53 22.92 -2.40
C MET A 131 14.29 21.42 -2.59
N THR A 132 14.99 20.79 -3.54
CA THR A 132 14.93 19.34 -3.77
C THR A 132 15.47 18.55 -2.58
N GLU A 133 16.59 18.97 -1.98
CA GLU A 133 17.13 18.36 -0.76
C GLU A 133 16.13 18.43 0.40
N LYS A 134 15.53 19.61 0.66
CA LYS A 134 14.52 19.77 1.73
C LYS A 134 13.25 18.99 1.47
N LYS A 135 12.79 18.93 0.22
CA LYS A 135 11.66 18.09 -0.18
C LYS A 135 11.93 16.64 0.19
N ILE A 136 13.07 16.09 -0.24
CA ILE A 136 13.45 14.70 0.03
C ILE A 136 13.46 14.41 1.54
N ALA A 137 13.99 15.31 2.36
CA ALA A 137 13.98 15.13 3.82
C ALA A 137 12.55 15.08 4.42
N LEU A 138 11.61 15.86 3.86
CA LEU A 138 10.24 15.93 4.35
C LEU A 138 9.36 14.75 3.92
N VAL A 139 9.50 14.30 2.66
CA VAL A 139 8.58 13.30 2.06
C VAL A 139 9.16 11.88 2.00
N LYS A 140 10.34 11.65 2.60
CA LYS A 140 10.92 10.30 2.70
C LYS A 140 10.02 9.39 3.52
N ASN A 141 9.90 8.14 3.10
CA ASN A 141 9.08 7.11 3.75
C ASN A 141 9.37 6.96 5.25
N GLU A 142 10.62 7.15 5.69
CA GLU A 142 11.00 7.12 7.11
C GLU A 142 10.35 8.26 7.91
N SER A 143 10.33 9.47 7.34
CA SER A 143 9.72 10.65 7.95
C SER A 143 8.20 10.48 8.05
N ILE A 144 7.57 10.01 6.98
CA ILE A 144 6.12 9.75 6.94
C ILE A 144 5.76 8.60 7.88
N GLY A 145 6.52 7.51 7.86
CA GLY A 145 6.31 6.35 8.72
C GLY A 145 6.39 6.69 10.21
N ARG A 146 7.31 7.59 10.60
CA ARG A 146 7.37 8.11 11.97
C ARG A 146 6.10 8.88 12.34
N MET A 147 5.63 9.77 11.47
CA MET A 147 4.42 10.55 11.71
C MET A 147 3.14 9.69 11.85
N VAL A 148 3.10 8.52 11.20
CA VAL A 148 1.95 7.60 11.29
C VAL A 148 1.99 6.76 12.57
N TYR A 149 3.16 6.56 13.17
CA TYR A 149 3.32 5.79 14.40
C TYR A 149 2.99 6.59 15.68
N GLU A 150 3.14 7.92 15.62
CA GLU A 150 2.86 8.88 16.69
C GLU A 150 1.36 9.23 16.80
#